data_AF-A0A1W9SZE4-F1
#
_entry.id   AF-A0A1W9SZE4-F1
#
_cell.length_a   1.000
_cell.length_b   1.000
_cell.length_c   1.000
_cell.angle_alpha   90.00
_cell.angle_beta   90.00
_cell.angle_gamma   90.00
#
_symmetry.space_group_name_H-M   'P 1'
#
loop_
_entity.id
_entity.type
_entity.pdbx_description
1 polymer ?
#
loop_
_entity_poly.entity_id
_entity_poly.type
_entity_poly.pdbx_seq_one_letter_code
_entity_poly.pdbx_strand_id
1 'polypeptide(L)' 'MNNFKNTLIVNTNVEITPETLQSIVLNAKTAAEKNKKGVIKVDTANKLSEIISLFLHKKNFENFAKNIKHYT' A
#
# COMPACT_ATOMS: atom_id res chain seq x y z
N MET A 1 22.55 2.52 3.54
CA MET A 1 22.22 3.87 3.03
C MET A 1 20.98 3.72 2.16
N ASN A 2 19.80 4.16 2.63
CA ASN A 2 18.58 4.11 1.83
C ASN A 2 18.66 5.22 0.78
N ASN A 3 18.70 4.84 -0.50
CA ASN A 3 18.36 5.75 -1.59
C ASN A 3 16.92 6.20 -1.35
N PHE A 4 16.73 7.41 -0.81
CA PHE A 4 15.44 8.07 -0.86
C PHE A 4 15.17 8.35 -2.34
N LYS A 5 14.49 7.43 -3.03
CA LYS A 5 13.74 7.78 -4.23
C LYS A 5 12.85 8.96 -3.80
N ASN A 6 12.92 10.09 -4.49
CA ASN A 6 12.00 11.20 -4.29
C ASN A 6 10.58 10.70 -4.62
N THR A 7 9.89 10.15 -3.63
CA THR A 7 8.51 9.68 -3.75
C THR A 7 7.58 10.70 -3.13
N LEU A 8 6.44 10.95 -3.78
CA LEU A 8 5.37 11.80 -3.26
C LEU A 8 4.26 10.91 -2.72
N ILE A 9 3.68 11.31 -1.58
CA ILE A 9 2.40 10.77 -1.14
C ILE A 9 1.31 11.55 -1.88
N VAL A 10 0.44 10.83 -2.57
CA VAL A 10 -0.66 11.42 -3.33
C VAL A 10 -1.98 10.96 -2.75
N ASN A 11 -2.97 11.85 -2.72
CA ASN A 11 -4.34 11.51 -2.38
C ASN A 11 -5.11 11.22 -3.67
N THR A 12 -5.58 9.99 -3.84
CA THR A 12 -6.34 9.56 -5.01
C THR A 12 -7.37 8.52 -4.60
N ASN A 13 -8.50 8.51 -5.29
CA ASN A 13 -9.46 7.43 -5.15
C ASN A 13 -8.95 6.21 -5.91
N VAL A 14 -9.01 5.04 -5.26
CA VAL A 14 -8.65 3.75 -5.85
C VAL A 14 -9.77 2.77 -5.61
N GLU A 15 -10.08 1.97 -6.62
CA GLU A 15 -11.03 0.88 -6.48
C GLU A 15 -10.27 -0.41 -6.17
N ILE A 16 -10.69 -1.08 -5.10
CA ILE A 16 -10.20 -2.39 -4.69
C ILE A 16 -11.39 -3.25 -4.28
N THR A 17 -11.21 -4.56 -4.29
CA THR A 17 -12.28 -5.44 -3.81
C THR A 17 -12.37 -5.41 -2.27
N PRO A 18 -13.56 -5.65 -1.68
CA PRO A 18 -13.70 -5.78 -0.23
C PRO A 18 -12.76 -6.83 0.38
N GLU A 19 -12.55 -7.95 -0.32
CA GLU A 19 -11.66 -9.05 0.11
C GLU A 19 -10.20 -8.59 0.18
N THR A 20 -9.79 -7.69 -0.71
CA THR A 20 -8.45 -7.10 -0.70
C THR A 20 -8.24 -6.28 0.57
N LEU A 21 -9.21 -5.42 0.93
CA LEU A 21 -9.13 -4.62 2.15
C LEU A 21 -9.14 -5.50 3.42
N GLN A 22 -10.02 -6.50 3.47
CA GLN A 22 -10.07 -7.46 4.58
C GLN A 22 -8.73 -8.18 4.78
N SER A 23 -8.12 -8.63 3.68
CA SER A 23 -6.82 -9.31 3.71
C SER A 23 -5.71 -8.40 4.25
N ILE A 24 -5.70 -7.13 3.85
CA ILE A 24 -4.72 -6.15 4.36
C ILE A 24 -4.90 -5.94 5.86
N VAL A 25 -6.13 -5.75 6.33
CA VAL A 25 -6.43 -5.53 7.75
C VAL A 25 -6.04 -6.74 8.60
N LEU A 26 -6.39 -7.95 8.16
CA LEU A 26 -6.06 -9.18 8.87
C LEU A 26 -4.55 -9.35 9.00
N ASN A 27 -3.82 -9.22 7.90
CA ASN A 27 -2.37 -9.34 7.90
C ASN A 27 -1.69 -8.25 8.75
N ALA A 28 -2.23 -7.03 8.74
CA ALA A 28 -1.74 -5.94 9.56
C ALA A 28 -1.91 -6.19 11.06
N LYS A 29 -3.07 -6.73 11.48
CA LYS A 29 -3.33 -7.14 12.87
C LYS A 29 -2.38 -8.26 13.29
N THR A 30 -2.28 -9.33 12.51
CA THR A 30 -1.38 -10.45 12.78
C THR A 30 0.09 -10.01 12.91
N ALA A 31 0.53 -9.08 12.06
CA ALA A 31 1.88 -8.53 12.14
C ALA A 31 2.09 -7.69 13.42
N ALA A 32 1.09 -6.93 13.84
CA ALA A 32 1.16 -6.13 15.06
C ALA A 32 1.06 -7.00 16.34
N GLU A 33 0.29 -8.09 16.32
CA GLU A 33 0.18 -9.06 17.41
C GLU A 33 1.50 -9.76 17.70
N LYS A 34 2.24 -10.11 16.64
CA LYS A 34 3.61 -10.64 16.78
C LYS A 34 4.55 -9.64 17.44
N ASN A 35 4.26 -8.34 17.36
CA ASN A 35 5.16 -7.28 17.82
C ASN A 35 4.82 -6.73 19.22
N LYS A 36 3.58 -6.88 19.73
CA LYS A 36 3.18 -6.44 21.09
C LYS A 36 2.03 -7.28 21.66
N LYS A 37 2.11 -7.66 22.94
CA LYS A 37 0.99 -8.20 23.73
C LYS A 37 0.15 -7.05 24.30
N GLY A 38 -1.03 -6.78 23.74
CA GLY A 38 -1.95 -5.72 24.20
C GLY A 38 -3.07 -5.40 23.20
N VAL A 39 -3.92 -4.41 23.49
CA VAL A 39 -4.95 -3.93 22.54
C VAL A 39 -4.26 -3.26 21.35
N ILE A 40 -4.44 -3.81 20.17
CA ILE A 40 -3.78 -3.34 18.95
C ILE A 40 -4.72 -2.45 18.17
N LYS A 41 -4.36 -1.17 18.06
CA LYS A 41 -4.97 -0.24 17.11
C LYS A 41 -4.14 -0.24 15.83
N VAL A 42 -4.68 -0.85 14.77
CA VAL A 42 -4.09 -0.79 13.43
C VAL A 42 -4.67 0.41 12.70
N ASP A 43 -3.80 1.33 12.27
CA ASP A 43 -4.19 2.37 11.32
C ASP A 43 -4.34 1.75 9.93
N THR A 44 -5.58 1.43 9.59
CA THR A 44 -5.90 0.73 8.34
C THR A 44 -5.65 1.61 7.12
N ALA A 45 -5.89 2.93 7.23
CA ALA A 45 -5.70 3.85 6.12
C ALA A 45 -4.22 3.97 5.76
N ASN A 46 -3.36 4.15 6.77
CA ASN A 46 -1.92 4.17 6.56
C ASN A 46 -1.41 2.82 6.04
N LYS A 47 -1.93 1.69 6.56
CA LYS A 47 -1.48 0.38 6.08
C LYS A 47 -1.88 0.09 4.64
N LEU A 48 -3.08 0.52 4.24
CA LEU A 48 -3.53 0.44 2.85
C LEU A 48 -2.60 1.25 1.93
N SER A 49 -2.28 2.49 2.33
CA SER A 49 -1.35 3.36 1.58
C SER A 49 0.03 2.73 1.42
N GLU A 50 0.60 2.15 2.49
CA GLU A 50 1.87 1.43 2.44
C GLU A 50 1.84 0.23 1.47
N ILE A 51 0.78 -0.59 1.54
CA ILE A 51 0.66 -1.80 0.70
C ILE A 51 0.49 -1.43 -0.77
N ILE A 52 -0.32 -0.42 -1.08
CA ILE A 52 -0.47 0.07 -2.46
C ILE A 52 0.87 0.61 -2.96
N SER A 53 1.55 1.44 -2.17
CA SER A 53 2.86 2.01 -2.55
C SER A 53 3.89 0.92 -2.84
N LEU A 54 3.93 -0.14 -2.01
CA LEU A 54 4.79 -1.30 -2.22
C LEU A 54 4.43 -2.04 -3.51
N PHE A 55 3.14 -2.22 -3.80
CA PHE A 55 2.67 -2.85 -5.03
C PHE A 55 3.09 -2.06 -6.27
N LEU A 56 2.86 -0.74 -6.27
CA LEU A 56 3.21 0.16 -7.39
C LEU A 56 4.72 0.12 -7.69
N HIS A 57 5.55 0.10 -6.65
CA HIS A 57 7.00 -0.05 -6.83
C HIS A 57 7.37 -1.43 -7.40
N LYS A 58 6.86 -2.51 -6.81
CA LYS A 58 7.15 -3.89 -7.23
C LYS A 58 6.69 -4.19 -8.66
N LYS A 59 5.61 -3.57 -9.11
CA LYS A 59 5.06 -3.75 -10.46
C LYS A 59 5.58 -2.75 -11.48
N ASN A 60 6.56 -1.92 -11.11
CA ASN A 60 7.13 -0.88 -11.97
C ASN A 60 6.03 0.02 -12.58
N PHE A 61 5.16 0.53 -11.72
CA PHE A 61 4.08 1.42 -12.12
C PHE A 61 4.58 2.67 -12.83
N GLU A 62 5.81 3.13 -12.54
CA GLU A 62 6.43 4.24 -13.26
C GLU A 62 6.52 3.96 -14.77
N ASN A 63 6.96 2.76 -15.17
CA ASN A 63 7.00 2.39 -16.59
C ASN A 63 5.59 2.22 -17.17
N PHE A 64 4.65 1.69 -16.39
CA PHE A 64 3.24 1.59 -16.79
C PHE A 64 2.64 2.98 -17.07
N ALA A 65 2.87 3.96 -16.19
CA ALA A 65 2.36 5.32 -16.31
C ALA A 65 3.04 6.13 -17.43
N LYS A 66 4.29 5.81 -17.78
CA LYS A 66 5.00 6.45 -18.91
C LYS A 66 4.51 5.97 -20.29
N ASN A 67 3.75 4.88 -20.37
CA ASN A 67 3.24 4.37 -21.63
C ASN A 67 1.98 5.12 -22.07
N ILE A 68 2.11 5.99 -23.08
CA ILE A 68 1.01 6.80 -23.61
C ILE A 68 -0.18 5.96 -24.10
N LYS A 69 0.05 4.69 -24.49
CA LYS A 69 -1.01 3.78 -24.95
C LYS A 69 -2.05 3.42 -23.88
N HIS A 70 -1.80 3.72 -22.60
CA HIS A 70 -2.76 3.46 -21.53
C HIS A 70 -3.76 4.61 -21.30
N TYR A 71 -3.64 5.70 -22.08
CA TYR A 71 -4.43 6.93 -21.90
C TYR A 71 -5.36 7.23 -23.07
N THR A 72 -5.51 6.29 -24.01
CA THR A 72 -6.26 6.41 -25.27
C THR A 72 -6.98 5.12 -25.58
#